data_AF-A0A1G3QJ72-F1
#
_entry.id   AF-A0A1G3QJ72-F1
#
_cell.length_a   1.000
_cell.length_b   1.000
_cell.length_c   1.000
_cell.angle_alpha   90.00
_cell.angle_beta   90.00
_cell.angle_gamma   90.00
#
_symmetry.space_group_name_H-M   'P 1'
#
loop_
_entity.id
_entity.type
_entity.pdbx_description
1 polymer ?
#
loop_
_entity_poly.entity_id
_entity_poly.type
_entity_poly.pdbx_seq_one_letter_code
_entity_poly.pdbx_strand_id
1 'polypeptide(L)' 'MKIEIIGYKDALQSSLYKAVKKAIIKKRIIAGIEIIPESKKPANYYHSATPALYINGTLICSGMVPQAAVLEDAL' A
#
# COMPACT_ATOMS: atom_id res chain seq x y z
N MET A 1 -8.37 -6.39 -8.34
CA MET A 1 -7.25 -6.53 -7.39
C MET A 1 -7.51 -5.70 -6.14
N LYS A 2 -7.18 -6.22 -4.94
CA LYS A 2 -7.35 -5.49 -3.68
C LYS A 2 -6.00 -4.89 -3.26
N ILE A 3 -5.94 -3.58 -3.05
CA ILE A 3 -4.76 -2.89 -2.54
C ILE A 3 -5.14 -2.21 -1.23
N GLU A 4 -4.36 -2.44 -0.19
CA GLU A 4 -4.63 -1.90 1.14
C GLU A 4 -3.40 -1.14 1.63
N ILE A 5 -3.61 0.08 2.12
CA ILE A 5 -2.57 0.88 2.75
C ILE A 5 -2.94 1.03 4.23
N ILE A 6 -2.17 0.40 5.10
CA ILE A 6 -2.38 0.44 6.55
C ILE A 6 -1.53 1.54 7.17
N GLY A 7 -2.12 2.41 7.99
CA GLY A 7 -1.38 3.42 8.76
C GLY A 7 -2.11 4.76 8.92
N TYR A 8 -1.52 5.66 9.68
CA TYR A 8 -2.06 7.02 9.92
C TYR A 8 -1.83 7.95 8.72
N LYS A 9 -2.63 9.02 8.66
CA LYS A 9 -2.48 10.11 7.68
C LYS A 9 -1.24 10.94 7.98
N ASP A 10 -0.10 10.48 7.48
CA ASP A 10 1.13 11.27 7.44
C ASP A 10 1.61 11.51 5.99
N ALA A 11 2.69 12.26 5.84
CA ALA A 11 3.27 12.58 4.55
C ALA A 11 3.76 11.32 3.79
N LEU A 12 4.14 10.28 4.53
CA LEU A 12 4.66 9.04 3.97
C LEU A 12 3.53 8.20 3.38
N GLN A 13 2.39 8.09 4.07
CA GLN A 13 1.18 7.44 3.55
C GLN A 13 0.70 8.14 2.28
N SER A 14 0.72 9.48 2.28
CA SER A 14 0.33 10.28 1.11
C SER A 14 1.24 10.01 -0.08
N SER A 15 2.54 9.86 0.15
CA SER A 15 3.54 9.54 -0.88
C SER A 15 3.36 8.12 -1.41
N LEU A 16 3.12 7.15 -0.53
CA LEU A 16 2.83 5.77 -0.89
C LEU A 16 1.56 5.67 -1.73
N TYR A 17 0.48 6.34 -1.33
CA TYR A 17 -0.78 6.38 -2.09
C TYR A 17 -0.57 6.95 -3.51
N LYS A 18 0.20 8.04 -3.64
CA LYS A 18 0.52 8.63 -4.95
C LYS A 18 1.33 7.65 -5.83
N ALA A 19 2.31 6.96 -5.25
CA ALA A 19 3.11 5.97 -5.96
C ALA A 19 2.25 4.82 -6.49
N VAL A 20 1.40 4.24 -5.62
CA VAL A 20 0.43 3.18 -5.97
C VAL A 20 -0.51 3.65 -7.08
N LYS A 21 -1.13 4.83 -6.93
CA LYS A 21 -2.05 5.37 -7.93
C LYS A 21 -1.38 5.57 -9.29
N LYS A 22 -0.15 6.08 -9.30
CA LYS A 22 0.64 6.26 -10.54
C LYS A 22 0.91 4.93 -11.23
N ALA A 23 1.29 3.91 -10.48
CA ALA A 23 1.60 2.59 -11.02
C ALA A 23 0.36 1.88 -11.60
N ILE A 24 -0.79 1.96 -10.91
CA ILE A 24 -2.08 1.43 -11.40
C ILE A 24 -2.45 2.07 -12.75
N ILE A 25 -2.34 3.40 -12.87
CA ILE A 25 -2.64 4.12 -14.11
C ILE A 25 -1.69 3.71 -15.22
N LYS A 26 -0.38 3.65 -14.94
CA LYS A 26 0.65 3.26 -15.91
C LYS A 26 0.40 1.86 -16.48
N LYS A 27 0.03 0.90 -15.61
CA LYS A 27 -0.23 -0.49 -15.98
C LYS A 27 -1.68 -0.78 -16.42
N ARG A 28 -2.57 0.22 -16.38
CA ARG A 28 -4.02 0.07 -16.68
C ARG A 28 -4.70 -1.02 -15.84
N ILE A 29 -4.33 -1.11 -14.57
CA ILE A 29 -4.89 -2.12 -13.66
C ILE A 29 -6.21 -1.64 -13.07
N ILE A 30 -7.18 -2.54 -12.96
CA ILE A 30 -8.43 -2.30 -12.23
C ILE A 30 -8.25 -2.78 -10.78
N ALA A 31 -8.01 -1.84 -9.87
CA ALA A 31 -7.81 -2.11 -8.45
C ALA A 31 -8.53 -1.10 -7.56
N GLY A 32 -9.08 -1.59 -6.44
CA GLY A 32 -9.55 -0.74 -5.35
C GLY A 32 -8.40 -0.47 -4.38
N ILE A 33 -8.20 0.81 -4.03
CA ILE A 33 -7.27 1.19 -2.95
C ILE A 33 -8.08 1.49 -1.71
N GLU A 34 -7.85 0.72 -0.66
CA GLU A 34 -8.43 0.93 0.67
C GLU A 34 -7.37 1.48 1.62
N ILE A 35 -7.71 2.55 2.34
CA ILE A 35 -6.83 3.10 3.39
C ILE A 35 -7.39 2.66 4.74
N ILE A 36 -6.63 1.85 5.45
CA ILE A 36 -7.03 1.25 6.72
C ILE A 36 -6.25 1.95 7.84
N PRO A 37 -6.92 2.62 8.79
CA PRO A 37 -6.27 3.14 9.99
C PRO A 37 -5.58 2.00 10.76
N GLU A 38 -4.44 2.28 11.40
CA GLU A 38 -3.73 1.23 12.15
C GLU A 38 -4.60 0.58 13.23
N SER A 39 -5.46 1.36 13.89
CA SER A 39 -6.42 0.88 14.89
C SER A 39 -7.47 -0.09 14.35
N LYS A 40 -7.62 -0.18 13.02
CA LYS A 40 -8.53 -1.10 12.33
C LYS A 40 -7.79 -2.17 11.51
N LYS A 41 -6.47 -2.33 11.71
CA LYS A 41 -5.70 -3.32 10.94
C LYS A 41 -6.21 -4.74 11.24
N PRO A 42 -6.41 -5.60 10.23
CA PRO A 42 -6.85 -6.97 10.47
C PRO A 42 -5.78 -7.73 11.27
N ALA A 43 -6.20 -8.69 12.10
CA ALA A 43 -5.29 -9.44 12.99
C ALA A 43 -4.14 -10.14 12.25
N ASN A 44 -4.35 -10.47 10.97
CA ASN A 44 -3.38 -11.17 10.12
C ASN A 44 -2.26 -10.26 9.60
N TYR A 45 -2.32 -8.94 9.89
CA TYR A 45 -1.42 -7.93 9.36
C TYR A 45 -0.40 -7.58 10.44
N TYR A 46 0.60 -8.46 10.58
CA TYR A 46 1.64 -8.39 11.60
C TYR A 46 2.78 -7.44 11.20
N HIS A 47 2.53 -6.14 11.27
CA HIS A 47 3.64 -5.19 11.13
C HIS A 47 3.56 -3.98 12.06
N SER A 48 4.74 -3.61 12.56
CA SER A 48 4.99 -2.50 13.48
C SER A 48 5.31 -1.19 12.77
N ALA A 49 5.73 -1.24 11.50
CA ALA A 49 6.08 -0.06 10.72
C ALA A 49 4.94 0.34 9.78
N THR A 50 4.31 1.48 10.05
CA THR A 50 3.34 2.12 9.16
C THR A 50 3.96 3.34 8.46
N PRO A 51 3.50 3.70 7.24
CA PRO A 51 2.47 3.04 6.47
C PRO A 51 2.96 1.71 5.85
N ALA A 52 2.05 0.76 5.66
CA ALA A 52 2.32 -0.53 5.04
C ALA A 52 1.41 -0.79 3.84
N LEU A 53 1.97 -1.31 2.76
CA LEU A 53 1.26 -1.64 1.52
C LEU A 53 1.02 -3.14 1.44
N TYR A 54 -0.22 -3.53 1.22
CA TYR A 54 -0.62 -4.89 0.93
C TYR A 54 -1.32 -4.97 -0.41
N ILE A 55 -1.03 -6.03 -1.16
CA ILE A 55 -1.71 -6.35 -2.43
C ILE A 55 -2.24 -7.77 -2.30
N ASN A 56 -3.56 -7.93 -2.45
CA ASN A 56 -4.28 -9.19 -2.25
C ASN A 56 -3.90 -9.90 -0.94
N GLY A 57 -3.72 -9.15 0.15
CA GLY A 57 -3.33 -9.66 1.46
C GLY A 57 -1.83 -9.97 1.64
N THR A 58 -1.01 -9.81 0.59
CA THR A 58 0.46 -9.97 0.68
C THR A 58 1.12 -8.63 0.98
N LEU A 59 1.98 -8.60 2.00
CA LEU A 59 2.78 -7.41 2.33
C LEU A 59 3.83 -7.15 1.24
N ILE A 60 3.84 -5.93 0.72
CA ILE A 60 4.81 -5.47 -0.29
C ILE A 60 5.88 -4.58 0.34
N CYS A 61 5.49 -3.66 1.22
CA CYS A 61 6.43 -2.79 1.92
C CYS A 61 5.84 -2.20 3.21
N SER A 62 6.70 -1.71 4.09
CA SER A 62 6.31 -1.08 5.37
C SER A 62 7.30 -0.01 5.81
N GLY A 63 6.79 1.06 6.42
CA GLY A 63 7.59 2.18 6.92
C GLY A 63 8.33 2.97 5.85
N MET A 64 8.04 2.74 4.56
CA MET A 64 8.70 3.39 3.43
C MET A 64 7.82 3.37 2.17
N VAL A 65 8.20 4.17 1.18
CA VAL A 65 7.67 4.07 -0.18
C VAL A 65 8.56 3.09 -0.95
N PRO A 66 7.99 2.03 -1.57
CA PRO A 66 8.79 1.07 -2.32
C PRO A 66 9.32 1.71 -3.61
N GLN A 67 10.41 1.16 -4.12
CA GLN A 67 10.90 1.56 -5.44
C GLN A 67 9.85 1.26 -6.52
N ALA A 68 9.84 2.07 -7.59
CA ALA A 68 8.87 1.91 -8.67
C ALA A 68 8.90 0.51 -9.29
N ALA A 69 10.08 -0.09 -9.47
CA ALA A 69 10.20 -1.44 -10.02
C ALA A 69 9.52 -2.50 -9.12
N VAL A 70 9.76 -2.46 -7.81
CA VAL A 70 9.14 -3.38 -6.84
C VAL A 70 7.62 -3.23 -6.84
N LEU A 71 7.14 -1.99 -6.87
CA LEU A 71 5.71 -1.71 -6.92
C LEU A 71 5.10 -2.16 -8.25
N GLU A 72 5.83 -1.99 -9.35
CA GLU A 72 5.40 -2.48 -10.65
C GLU A 72 5.34 -4.02 -10.63
N ASP A 73 6.37 -4.74 -10.22
CA ASP A 73 6.34 -6.21 -10.19
C ASP A 73 5.21 -6.79 -9.31
N ALA A 74 4.83 -6.07 -8.25
CA ALA A 74 3.76 -6.47 -7.35
C ALA A 74 2.33 -6.15 -7.86
N LEU A 75 2.19 -5.28 -8.88
CA LEU A 75 0.92 -4.81 -9.46
C LEU A 75 0.66 -5.44 -10.83
#